data_AF-A0A3P6BRB5-F1
#
_entry.id   AF-A0A3P6BRB5-F1
#
_cell.length_a   1.000
_cell.length_b   1.000
_cell.length_c   1.000
_cell.angle_alpha   90.00
_cell.angle_beta   90.00
_cell.angle_gamma   90.00
#
_symmetry.space_group_name_H-M   'P 1'
#
loop_
_entity.id
_entity.type
_entity.pdbx_description
1 polymer ?
#
loop_
_entity_poly.entity_id
_entity_poly.type
_entity_poly.pdbx_seq_one_letter_code
_entity_poly.pdbx_strand_id
1 'polypeptide(L)' 'MAEAIAVRSAVMLAASSNLQSLQVFSDSQALVSMVKAKESRPALFGILFDIYHFSCLFDTISFSLIYSPSSKL' A
#
# COMPACT_ATOMS: atom_id res chain seq x y z
N MET A 1 7.36 -4.62 -8.35
CA MET A 1 6.75 -5.87 -7.84
C MET A 1 7.05 -6.05 -6.35
N ALA A 2 8.32 -6.08 -5.94
CA ALA A 2 8.72 -6.28 -4.53
C ALA A 2 8.07 -5.27 -3.56
N GLU A 3 8.08 -3.98 -3.87
CA GLU A 3 7.42 -2.95 -3.05
C GLU A 3 5.93 -3.20 -2.86
N ALA A 4 5.22 -3.61 -3.93
CA ALA A 4 3.79 -3.90 -3.85
C ALA A 4 3.51 -5.11 -2.95
N ILE A 5 4.37 -6.13 -2.98
CA ILE A 5 4.31 -7.28 -2.08
C ILE A 5 4.57 -6.85 -0.63
N ALA A 6 5.55 -5.96 -0.40
CA ALA A 6 5.86 -5.43 0.92
C ALA A 6 4.67 -4.64 1.50
N VAL A 7 4.06 -3.74 0.71
CA VAL A 7 2.86 -2.98 1.11
C VAL A 7 1.70 -3.92 1.42
N ARG A 8 1.41 -4.90 0.56
CA ARG A 8 0.38 -5.91 0.81
C ARG A 8 0.62 -6.63 2.13
N SER A 9 1.84 -7.09 2.37
CA SER A 9 2.19 -7.82 3.58
C SER A 9 2.01 -6.97 4.83
N ALA A 10 2.40 -5.68 4.78
CA ALA A 10 2.20 -4.75 5.88
C ALA A 10 0.72 -4.50 6.18
N VAL A 11 -0.10 -4.28 5.15
CA VAL A 11 -1.55 -4.07 5.30
C VAL A 11 -2.22 -5.32 5.88
N MET A 12 -1.90 -6.50 5.34
CA MET A 12 -2.44 -7.77 5.83
C MET A 12 -2.04 -8.04 7.28
N LEU A 13 -0.77 -7.82 7.63
CA LEU A 13 -0.27 -8.03 8.99
C LEU A 13 -0.98 -7.10 9.98
N ALA A 14 -1.08 -5.81 9.65
CA ALA A 14 -1.76 -4.81 10.47
C ALA A 14 -3.25 -5.17 10.67
N ALA A 15 -3.92 -5.61 9.62
CA ALA A 15 -5.32 -6.05 9.67
C ALA A 15 -5.48 -7.30 10.55
N SER A 16 -4.59 -8.30 10.40
CA SER A 16 -4.60 -9.51 11.23
C SER A 16 -4.26 -9.24 12.70
N SER A 17 -3.63 -8.10 12.99
CA SER A 17 -3.31 -7.64 14.33
C SER A 17 -4.42 -6.75 14.92
N ASN A 18 -5.57 -6.63 14.24
CA ASN A 18 -6.72 -5.82 14.65
C ASN A 18 -6.37 -4.35 14.90
N LEU A 19 -5.40 -3.80 14.17
CA LEU A 19 -5.11 -2.36 14.23
C LEU A 19 -6.26 -1.59 13.58
N GLN A 20 -6.73 -0.53 14.25
CA GLN A 20 -7.83 0.31 13.74
C GLN A 20 -7.36 1.37 12.74
N SER A 21 -6.09 1.78 12.83
CA SER A 21 -5.54 2.82 11.96
C SER A 21 -4.16 2.42 11.43
N LEU A 22 -3.91 2.72 10.15
CA LEU A 22 -2.65 2.39 9.48
C LEU A 22 -2.20 3.54 8.57
N GLN A 23 -0.92 3.89 8.67
CA GLN A 23 -0.26 4.78 7.71
C GLN A 23 0.88 4.02 7.03
N VAL A 24 0.78 3.89 5.71
CA VAL A 24 1.76 3.19 4.87
C VAL A 24 2.60 4.22 4.14
N PHE A 25 3.92 4.12 4.30
CA PHE A 25 4.88 4.93 3.56
C PHE A 25 5.56 4.08 2.50
N SER A 26 5.64 4.61 1.28
CA SER A 26 6.35 3.96 0.17
C SER A 26 7.08 5.03 -0.65
N ASP A 27 8.25 4.69 -1.16
CA ASP A 27 9.03 5.45 -2.12
C ASP A 27 8.59 5.25 -3.58
N SER A 28 7.66 4.33 -3.80
CA SER A 28 7.12 3.99 -5.10
C SER A 28 5.96 4.92 -5.48
N GLN A 29 6.27 6.01 -6.19
CA GLN A 29 5.24 6.95 -6.67
C GLN A 29 4.15 6.24 -7.48
N ALA A 30 4.54 5.33 -8.38
CA ALA A 30 3.59 4.58 -9.20
C ALA A 30 2.62 3.76 -8.35
N LEU A 31 3.11 3.06 -7.31
CA LEU A 31 2.28 2.26 -6.43
C LEU A 31 1.34 3.13 -5.59
N VAL A 32 1.87 4.19 -4.98
CA VAL A 32 1.08 5.11 -4.15
C VAL A 32 -0.03 5.76 -4.98
N SER A 33 0.26 6.19 -6.21
CA SER A 33 -0.74 6.76 -7.12
C SER A 33 -1.81 5.73 -7.49
N MET A 34 -1.44 4.50 -7.86
CA MET A 34 -2.40 3.44 -8.20
C MET A 34 -3.33 3.10 -7.02
N VAL A 35 -2.77 2.96 -5.81
CA VAL A 35 -3.55 2.61 -4.62
C VAL A 35 -4.54 3.73 -4.27
N LYS A 36 -4.10 5.00 -4.34
CA LYS A 36 -4.97 6.16 -4.10
C LYS A 36 -6.08 6.29 -5.14
N ALA A 37 -5.76 6.06 -6.40
CA ALA A 37 -6.73 6.12 -7.50
C ALA A 37 -7.65 4.88 -7.58
N LYS A 38 -7.42 3.87 -6.73
CA LYS A 38 -8.07 2.54 -6.80
C LYS A 38 -7.99 1.92 -8.20
N GLU A 39 -6.84 2.11 -8.85
CA GLU A 39 -6.59 1.57 -10.19
C GLU A 39 -6.36 0.06 -10.15
N SER A 40 -6.66 -0.60 -11.27
CA SER A 40 -6.29 -1.99 -11.48
C SER A 40 -5.17 -2.06 -12.50
N ARG A 41 -4.20 -2.94 -12.24
CA ARG A 41 -3.13 -3.29 -13.19
C ARG A 41 -3.07 -4.81 -13.30
N PRO A 42 -3.22 -5.41 -14.50
CA PRO A 42 -3.29 -6.87 -14.65
C PRO A 42 -2.12 -7.61 -13.96
N ALA A 43 -0.89 -7.11 -14.10
CA ALA A 43 0.30 -7.69 -13.49
C ALA A 43 0.32 -7.63 -11.95
N LEU A 44 -0.49 -6.76 -11.34
CA LEU A 44 -0.56 -6.56 -9.88
C LEU A 44 -1.95 -6.85 -9.32
N PHE A 45 -2.87 -7.42 -10.11
CA PHE A 45 -4.29 -7.48 -9.77
C PHE A 45 -4.53 -8.13 -8.39
N GLY A 46 -3.98 -9.32 -8.15
CA GLY A 46 -4.14 -10.00 -6.86
C GLY A 46 -3.53 -9.22 -5.68
N ILE A 47 -2.42 -8.52 -5.91
CA ILE A 47 -1.76 -7.72 -4.86
C ILE A 47 -2.59 -6.50 -4.51
N LEU A 48 -3.06 -5.76 -5.51
CA LEU A 48 -3.88 -4.57 -5.31
C LEU A 48 -5.25 -4.94 -4.72
N PHE A 49 -5.84 -6.03 -5.19
CA PHE A 49 -7.09 -6.57 -4.64
C PHE A 49 -6.97 -6.82 -3.13
N ASP A 50 -5.91 -7.52 -2.70
CA ASP A 50 -5.69 -7.77 -1.27
C ASP A 50 -5.49 -6.47 -0.49
N ILE A 51 -4.67 -5.53 -1.01
CA ILE A 51 -4.49 -4.22 -0.37
C ILE A 51 -5.85 -3.54 -0.16
N TYR A 52 -6.70 -3.49 -1.18
CA TYR A 52 -8.02 -2.86 -1.09
C TYR A 52 -8.96 -3.58 -0.14
N HIS A 53 -8.98 -4.91 -0.19
CA HIS A 53 -9.84 -5.74 0.65
C HIS A 53 -9.51 -5.55 2.13
N PHE A 54 -8.24 -5.68 2.51
CA PHE A 54 -7.82 -5.51 3.91
C PHE A 54 -7.85 -4.05 4.35
N SER A 55 -7.72 -3.08 3.44
CA SER A 55 -7.89 -1.66 3.75
C SER A 55 -9.27 -1.32 4.32
N CYS A 56 -10.31 -2.09 3.97
CA CYS A 56 -11.67 -1.89 4.48
C CYS A 56 -11.83 -2.28 5.97
N LEU A 57 -10.83 -2.93 6.58
CA LEU A 57 -10.88 -3.34 7.98
C LEU A 57 -10.35 -2.27 8.94
N PHE A 58 -9.79 -1.17 8.41
CA PHE A 58 -9.30 -0.05 9.19
C PHE A 58 -10.34 1.07 9.23
N ASP A 59 -10.50 1.70 10.38
CA ASP A 59 -11.27 2.94 10.53
C ASP A 59 -10.58 4.08 9.77
N THR A 60 -9.25 4.04 9.70
CA THR A 60 -8.46 5.03 8.96
C THR A 60 -7.24 4.36 8.32
N ILE A 61 -7.08 4.51 7.02
CA ILE A 61 -5.86 4.10 6.32
C ILE A 61 -5.40 5.18 5.34
N SER A 62 -4.10 5.42 5.29
CA SER A 62 -3.50 6.36 4.35
C SER A 62 -2.21 5.83 3.75
N PHE A 63 -1.97 6.23 2.50
CA PHE A 63 -0.77 5.89 1.74
C PHE A 63 -0.02 7.18 1.42
N SER A 64 1.27 7.24 1.76
CA SER A 64 2.09 8.43 1.57
C SER A 64 3.35 8.11 0.79
N LEU A 65 3.63 8.96 -0.20
CA LEU A 65 4.89 8.93 -0.92
C LEU A 65 5.96 9.56 -0.03
N ILE A 66 7.08 8.86 0.14
CA ILE A 66 8.29 9.39 0.78
C ILE A 66 9.43 9.36 -0.21
N TYR A 67 10.30 10.36 -0.17
CA TYR A 67 11.51 10.35 -1.00
C TYR A 67 12.67 9.93 -0.12
N SER A 68 13.36 8.87 -0.52
CA SER A 68 14.64 8.53 0.10
C SER A 68 15.66 9.64 -0.23
N PRO A 69 16.58 10.00 0.69
CA PRO A 69 17.66 10.95 0.40
C PRO A 69 18.50 10.59 -0.84
N SER A 70 18.52 9.30 -1.22
CA SER A 70 19.27 8.78 -2.37
C SER A 70 18.61 9.04 -3.73
N SER A 71 17.37 9.51 -3.80
CA SER A 71 16.65 9.75 -5.08
C SER A 71 16.82 11.17 -5.63
N LYS A 72 17.71 11.97 -5.04
CA LYS A 72 18.16 13.28 -5.56
C LYS A 72 19.60 13.18 -6.09
N LEU A 73 19.83 12.35 -7.09
CA LEU A 73 21.03 12.36 -7.92
C LEU A 73 20.64 12.14 -9.37
#